data_AF-A0A7Y5FTE2-F1
#
_entry.id   AF-A0A7Y5FTE2-F1
#
_cell.length_a   1.000
_cell.length_b   1.000
_cell.length_c   1.000
_cell.angle_alpha   90.00
_cell.angle_beta   90.00
_cell.angle_gamma   90.00
#
_symmetry.space_group_name_H-M   'P 1'
#
loop_
_entity.id
_entity.type
_entity.pdbx_description
1 polymer ?
#
loop_
_entity_poly.entity_id
_entity_poly.type
_entity_poly.pdbx_seq_one_letter_code
_entity_poly.pdbx_strand_id
1 'polypeptide(L)' 'MDYKNIITIEPGKRGGKPCIRGMRITVYDVLSYLAAGMSHQEILDDFPDLTEEDILACLAFAAEREHNVVSLVA' A
#
# COMPACT_ATOMS: atom_id res chain seq x y z
N MET A 1 9.44 9.11 -3.66
CA MET A 1 8.12 9.37 -3.06
C MET A 1 8.25 9.21 -1.57
N ASP A 2 7.76 10.15 -0.75
CA ASP A 2 7.68 9.96 0.70
C ASP A 2 6.29 9.41 1.06
N TYR A 3 6.19 8.09 1.27
CA TYR A 3 4.91 7.43 1.57
C TYR A 3 4.50 7.55 3.05
N LYS A 4 5.36 8.06 3.94
CA LYS A 4 5.23 7.92 5.40
C LYS A 4 4.00 8.65 5.97
N ASN A 5 3.50 9.65 5.27
CA ASN A 5 2.25 10.35 5.64
C ASN A 5 1.00 9.67 5.07
N ILE A 6 1.16 8.75 4.12
CA ILE A 6 0.08 8.05 3.41
C ILE A 6 -0.14 6.66 3.97
N ILE A 7 0.92 5.91 4.27
CA ILE A 7 0.81 4.56 4.82
C ILE A 7 0.93 4.61 6.34
N THR A 8 -0.13 4.21 7.03
CA THR A 8 -0.20 4.14 8.50
C THR A 8 -0.21 2.69 8.98
N ILE A 9 0.39 2.46 10.15
CA ILE A 9 0.33 1.17 10.86
C ILE A 9 -0.32 1.46 12.21
N GLU A 10 -1.58 1.07 12.35
CA GLU A 10 -2.38 1.32 13.54
C GLU A 10 -2.67 -0.01 14.25
N PRO A 11 -2.29 -0.18 15.53
CA PRO A 11 -2.63 -1.39 16.29
C PRO A 11 -4.13 -1.68 16.25
N GLY A 12 -4.50 -2.93 15.98
CA GLY A 12 -5.91 -3.37 15.89
C GLY A 12 -6.61 -3.06 14.56
N LYS A 13 -6.15 -2.08 13.77
CA LYS A 13 -6.69 -1.81 12.43
C LYS A 13 -6.18 -2.86 11.44
N ARG A 14 -7.09 -3.68 10.88
CA ARG A 14 -6.75 -4.82 10.00
C ARG A 14 -5.64 -5.72 10.58
N GLY A 15 -5.57 -5.84 11.91
CA GLY A 15 -4.54 -6.61 12.61
C GLY A 15 -3.14 -5.98 12.61
N GLY A 16 -3.04 -4.65 12.55
CA GLY A 16 -1.75 -3.95 12.52
C GLY A 16 -1.05 -4.00 11.16
N LYS A 17 -1.78 -4.30 10.09
CA LYS A 17 -1.24 -4.27 8.73
C LYS A 17 -1.06 -2.84 8.24
N PRO A 18 -0.05 -2.55 7.40
CA PRO A 18 0.10 -1.25 6.74
C PRO A 18 -1.15 -0.94 5.90
N CYS A 19 -1.78 0.19 6.19
CA CYS A 19 -3.01 0.67 5.55
C CYS A 19 -2.80 2.07 4.98
N ILE A 20 -3.60 2.44 3.98
CA ILE A 20 -3.69 3.82 3.53
C ILE A 20 -4.38 4.66 4.62
N ARG A 21 -3.87 5.87 4.88
CA ARG A 21 -4.33 6.78 5.96
C ARG A 21 -5.84 6.99 5.86
N GLY A 22 -6.54 6.93 6.99
CA GLY A 22 -7.99 7.11 7.03
C GLY A 22 -8.81 5.96 6.39
N MET A 23 -8.17 4.98 5.76
CA MET A 23 -8.84 3.88 5.05
C MET A 23 -8.58 2.53 5.70
N ARG A 24 -9.41 1.53 5.38
CA ARG A 24 -9.19 0.11 5.77
C ARG A 24 -8.65 -0.75 4.61
N ILE A 25 -8.11 -0.10 3.59
CA ILE A 25 -7.43 -0.72 2.45
C ILE A 25 -5.95 -0.88 2.82
N THR A 26 -5.46 -2.11 2.78
CA THR A 26 -4.06 -2.42 3.11
C THR A 26 -3.16 -2.29 1.89
N VAL A 27 -1.86 -2.08 2.13
CA VAL A 27 -0.85 -2.17 1.06
C VAL A 27 -0.95 -3.51 0.33
N TYR A 28 -1.21 -4.60 1.05
CA TYR A 28 -1.41 -5.92 0.47
C TYR A 28 -2.61 -5.98 -0.50
N ASP A 29 -3.72 -5.32 -0.16
CA ASP A 29 -4.92 -5.32 -1.00
C ASP A 29 -4.59 -4.69 -2.36
N VAL A 30 -3.96 -3.50 -2.36
CA VAL A 30 -3.53 -2.79 -3.59
C VAL A 30 -2.56 -3.63 -4.42
N LEU A 31 -1.54 -4.21 -3.79
CA LEU A 31 -0.59 -5.08 -4.49
C LEU A 31 -1.27 -6.32 -5.08
N SER A 32 -2.28 -6.87 -4.40
CA SER A 32 -3.04 -8.01 -4.90
C SER A 32 -3.87 -7.66 -6.11
N TYR A 33 -4.47 -6.47 -6.16
CA TYR A 33 -5.21 -5.99 -7.33
C TYR A 33 -4.29 -5.79 -8.54
N LEU A 34 -3.14 -5.16 -8.33
CA LEU A 34 -2.12 -4.99 -9.37
C LEU A 34 -1.59 -6.34 -9.87
N ALA A 35 -1.35 -7.30 -8.95
CA ALA A 35 -0.93 -8.65 -9.31
C ALA A 35 -2.01 -9.45 -10.07
N ALA A 36 -3.28 -9.14 -9.85
CA ALA A 36 -4.40 -9.67 -10.63
C ALA A 36 -4.53 -9.04 -12.02
N GLY A 37 -3.70 -8.05 -12.36
CA GLY A 37 -3.66 -7.39 -13.66
C GLY A 37 -4.55 -6.16 -13.78
N MET A 38 -5.13 -5.68 -12.67
CA MET A 38 -5.90 -4.43 -12.68
C MET A 38 -4.99 -3.23 -12.95
N SER A 39 -5.46 -2.32 -13.79
CA SER A 39 -4.85 -1.02 -14.02
C SER A 39 -5.13 -0.07 -12.84
N HIS A 40 -4.34 1.00 -12.74
CA HIS A 40 -4.58 2.05 -11.76
C HIS A 40 -5.99 2.64 -11.89
N GLN A 41 -6.47 2.87 -13.12
CA GLN A 41 -7.79 3.44 -13.36
C GLN A 41 -8.91 2.51 -12.85
N GLU A 42 -8.83 1.21 -13.14
CA GLU A 42 -9.83 0.24 -12.65
C GLU A 42 -9.87 0.20 -11.12
N ILE A 43 -8.70 0.27 -10.46
CA ILE A 43 -8.63 0.33 -9.00
C ILE A 43 -9.29 1.62 -8.47
N LEU A 44 -9.03 2.77 -9.12
CA LEU A 44 -9.63 4.05 -8.71
C LEU A 44 -11.14 4.10 -8.97
N ASP A 45 -11.62 3.44 -10.03
CA ASP A 45 -13.05 3.34 -10.34
C ASP A 45 -13.79 2.48 -9.30
N ASP A 46 -13.18 1.37 -8.85
CA ASP A 46 -13.73 0.50 -7.80
C ASP A 46 -13.62 1.11 -6.40
N PHE A 47 -12.63 1.97 -6.16
CA PHE A 47 -12.38 2.63 -4.89
C PHE A 47 -12.19 4.14 -5.07
N PRO A 48 -13.28 4.93 -5.23
CA PRO A 48 -13.19 6.36 -5.55
C PRO A 48 -12.52 7.24 -4.48
N ASP A 49 -12.39 6.73 -3.25
CA ASP A 49 -11.67 7.40 -2.16
C ASP A 49 -10.14 7.23 -2.28
N LEU A 50 -9.67 6.31 -3.12
CA LEU A 50 -8.24 6.19 -3.43
C LEU A 50 -7.81 7.29 -4.39
N THR A 51 -6.55 7.67 -4.27
CA THR A 51 -5.86 8.50 -5.25
C THR A 51 -4.74 7.70 -5.90
N GLU A 52 -4.30 8.15 -7.08
CA GLU A 52 -3.10 7.60 -7.72
C GLU A 52 -1.87 7.69 -6.80
N GLU A 53 -1.79 8.76 -6.00
CA GLU A 53 -0.75 8.95 -4.99
C GLU A 53 -0.73 7.83 -3.95
N ASP A 54 -1.91 7.34 -3.53
CA ASP A 54 -2.03 6.24 -2.57
C ASP A 54 -1.54 4.91 -3.14
N ILE A 55 -1.79 4.66 -4.44
CA ILE A 55 -1.29 3.47 -5.14
C ILE A 55 0.24 3.52 -5.23
N LEU A 56 0.79 4.66 -5.65
CA LEU A 56 2.24 4.86 -5.71
C LEU A 56 2.90 4.76 -4.32
N ALA A 57 2.22 5.24 -3.27
CA ALA A 57 2.68 5.09 -1.89
C ALA A 57 2.72 3.63 -1.45
N CYS A 58 1.74 2.80 -1.84
CA CYS A 58 1.76 1.36 -1.59
C CYS A 58 2.97 0.69 -2.25
N LEU A 59 3.27 1.03 -3.50
CA LEU A 59 4.43 0.51 -4.24
C LEU A 59 5.75 0.94 -3.59
N ALA A 60 5.88 2.22 -3.22
CA ALA A 60 7.08 2.74 -2.58
C ALA A 60 7.32 2.08 -1.21
N PHE A 61 6.28 1.91 -0.40
CA PHE A 61 6.36 1.17 0.87
C PHE A 61 6.83 -0.28 0.65
N ALA A 62 6.28 -0.97 -0.35
CA ALA A 62 6.64 -2.35 -0.64
C ALA A 62 8.11 -2.49 -1.06
N ALA A 63 8.59 -1.61 -1.94
CA ALA A 63 9.97 -1.60 -2.41
C ALA A 63 10.97 -1.34 -1.28
N GLU A 64 10.71 -0.34 -0.41
CA GLU A 64 11.59 -0.08 0.74
C GLU A 64 11.57 -1.25 1.74
N ARG A 65 10.39 -1.83 2.00
CA ARG A 65 10.28 -3.00 2.88
C ARG A 65 11.05 -4.19 2.35
N GLU A 66 10.96 -4.48 1.05
CA GLU A 66 11.73 -5.55 0.41
C GLU A 66 13.24 -5.33 0.56
N HIS A 67 13.71 -4.13 0.23
CA HIS A 67 15.12 -3.75 0.35
C HIS A 67 15.65 -3.93 1.78
N ASN A 68 14.86 -3.53 2.77
CA ASN A 68 15.23 -3.67 4.19
C ASN A 68 15.20 -5.13 4.66
N VAL A 69 14.30 -5.98 4.14
CA VAL A 69 14.28 -7.41 4.45
C VAL A 69 15.56 -8.09 3.94
N VAL A 70 16.01 -7.76 2.73
CA VAL A 70 17.26 -8.31 2.17
C VAL A 70 18.48 -7.89 3.01
N SER A 71 18.46 -6.68 3.56
CA SER A 71 19.56 -6.13 4.37
C SER A 71 19.70 -6.76 5.77
N LEU A 72 18.68 -7.46 6.26
CA LEU A 72 18.71 -8.16 7.57
C LEU A 72 19.32 -9.56 7.50
N VAL A 73 19.51 -10.10 6.29
CA VAL A 73 19.99 -11.47 6.05
C VAL A 73 21.44 -11.49 5.52
N ALA A 74 22.02 -10.31 5.25
CA ALA A 74 23.38 -10.13 4.74
C ALA A 74 24.43 -9.94 5.85
#